data_AF-A0AAW0AP14-F1
#
_entry.id   AF-A0AAW0AP14-F1
#
_cell.length_a   1.000
_cell.length_b   1.000
_cell.length_c   1.000
_cell.angle_alpha   90.00
_cell.angle_beta   90.00
_cell.angle_gamma   90.00
#
_symmetry.space_group_name_H-M   'P 1'
#
loop_
_entity.id
_entity.type
_entity.pdbx_description
1 polymer ?
#
loop_
_entity_poly.entity_id
_entity_poly.type
_entity_poly.pdbx_seq_one_letter_code
_entity_poly.pdbx_strand_id
1 'polypeptide(L)'
;MLFASTGNTGGIVIAYITDNDGGSQRGRKDLVIKRPYLFGIQCCSHQGQLILLDYFKENPEADGTAEETAGAIGWINRHEAVRDVFDETQQQLTSRQPGEKSGKAALTYLSANLTRWTTHTVSWHRQLALKTSLRNAAINRQQDIVSAQVGAEKNKKKVAAMTKEANKYCDLLDDPQYWKRLQTIAEDVEPFTFITNINQGDTTRGDQVILGLAGVYLHFSRHVNPRVVTTGHFCALYLAILSQVRPQTPQLPATTIVLLDYQ
;
A
#
# COMPACT_ATOMS: atom_id res chain seq x y z
N MET A 1 11.73 9.19 -14.98
CA MET A 1 12.35 9.04 -16.33
C MET A 1 13.49 10.08 -16.49
N LEU A 2 14.48 9.96 -17.39
CA LEU A 2 15.53 10.98 -17.58
C LEU A 2 15.20 11.84 -18.82
N PHE A 3 15.09 13.17 -18.70
CA PHE A 3 15.60 14.08 -19.74
C PHE A 3 16.74 14.88 -19.14
N ALA A 4 17.96 14.44 -19.44
CA ALA A 4 19.04 15.40 -19.52
C ALA A 4 18.70 16.33 -20.70
N SER A 5 18.31 17.57 -20.42
CA SER A 5 18.53 18.62 -21.42
C SER A 5 20.04 18.77 -21.54
N THR A 6 20.62 18.07 -22.51
CA THR A 6 21.94 18.37 -23.02
C THR A 6 21.88 19.45 -24.11
N GLY A 7 20.85 20.31 -24.11
CA GLY A 7 20.65 21.34 -25.14
C GLY A 7 20.26 22.71 -24.58
N ASN A 8 21.22 23.65 -24.60
CA ASN A 8 21.05 25.10 -24.67
C ASN A 8 20.21 25.88 -23.64
N THR A 9 19.65 25.29 -22.58
CA THR A 9 18.80 26.06 -21.63
C THR A 9 19.55 26.81 -20.52
N GLY A 10 20.89 26.70 -20.41
CA GLY A 10 21.69 27.43 -19.40
C GLY A 10 21.44 27.05 -17.93
N GLY A 11 20.52 26.11 -17.66
CA GLY A 11 20.19 25.67 -16.31
C GLY A 11 21.25 24.72 -15.73
N ILE A 12 21.56 24.88 -14.45
CA ILE A 12 22.42 23.96 -13.69
C ILE A 12 21.52 23.00 -12.92
N VAL A 13 21.66 21.70 -13.17
CA VAL A 13 21.00 20.66 -12.38
C VAL A 13 21.69 20.55 -11.03
N ILE A 14 20.97 20.88 -9.95
CA ILE A 14 21.51 20.87 -8.58
C ILE A 14 21.11 19.64 -7.77
N ALA A 15 20.07 18.91 -8.18
CA ALA A 15 19.60 17.72 -7.48
C ALA A 15 19.23 16.62 -8.48
N TYR A 16 19.42 15.37 -8.05
CA TYR A 16 19.07 14.18 -8.79
C TYR A 16 18.41 13.17 -7.84
N ILE A 17 17.14 12.89 -8.10
CA ILE A 17 16.29 12.05 -7.27
C ILE A 17 16.00 10.76 -8.05
N THR A 18 16.20 9.63 -7.40
CA THR A 18 15.84 8.32 -7.96
C THR A 18 15.25 7.43 -6.88
N ASP A 19 14.59 6.34 -7.29
CA ASP A 19 14.24 5.26 -6.38
C ASP A 19 15.48 4.70 -5.67
N ASN A 20 15.24 3.86 -4.66
CA ASN A 20 16.32 3.32 -3.83
C ASN A 20 16.57 1.83 -4.13
N ASP A 21 16.27 1.38 -5.34
CA ASP A 21 16.70 0.07 -5.80
C ASP A 21 18.24 0.02 -5.91
N GLY A 22 18.79 -1.19 -6.04
CA GLY A 22 20.25 -1.37 -6.04
C GLY A 22 20.93 -0.64 -7.22
N GLY A 23 20.27 -0.59 -8.37
CA GLY A 23 20.79 0.05 -9.58
C GLY A 23 20.82 1.58 -9.45
N SER A 24 19.70 2.20 -9.11
CA SER A 24 19.58 3.64 -8.94
C SER A 24 20.38 4.15 -7.76
N GLN A 25 20.47 3.40 -6.66
CA GLN A 25 21.33 3.78 -5.54
C GLN A 25 22.80 3.87 -5.97
N ARG A 26 23.30 2.88 -6.71
CA ARG A 26 24.67 2.90 -7.23
C ARG A 26 24.86 4.04 -8.23
N GLY A 27 23.97 4.17 -9.20
CA GLY A 27 24.03 5.23 -10.22
C GLY A 27 24.03 6.63 -9.61
N ARG A 28 23.20 6.87 -8.59
CA ARG A 28 23.16 8.13 -7.85
C ARG A 28 24.47 8.41 -7.11
N LYS A 29 25.03 7.42 -6.40
CA LYS A 29 26.33 7.56 -5.73
C LYS A 29 27.45 7.87 -6.73
N ASP A 30 27.53 7.11 -7.82
CA ASP A 30 28.54 7.31 -8.87
C ASP A 30 28.42 8.69 -9.52
N LEU A 31 27.18 9.19 -9.70
CA LEU A 31 26.92 10.51 -10.27
C LEU A 31 27.36 11.63 -9.33
N VAL A 32 27.06 11.54 -8.03
CA VAL A 32 27.49 12.53 -7.03
C VAL A 32 29.02 12.57 -6.91
N ILE A 33 29.70 11.42 -7.00
CA ILE A 33 31.17 11.36 -7.02
C ILE A 33 31.71 12.13 -8.25
N LYS A 34 31.09 11.95 -9.42
CA LYS A 34 31.49 12.63 -10.67
C LYS A 34 31.08 14.10 -10.69
N ARG A 35 30.05 14.49 -9.94
CA ARG A 35 29.48 15.84 -9.89
C ARG A 35 29.23 16.24 -8.43
N PRO A 36 30.27 16.66 -7.68
CA PRO A 36 30.14 16.93 -6.24
C PRO A 36 29.18 18.08 -5.87
N TYR A 37 28.84 18.94 -6.83
CA TYR A 37 27.85 20.01 -6.66
C TYR A 37 26.39 19.50 -6.71
N LEU A 38 26.16 18.24 -7.09
CA LEU A 38 24.84 17.63 -7.26
C LEU A 38 24.39 16.94 -5.98
N PHE A 39 23.18 17.23 -5.51
CA PHE A 39 22.54 16.49 -4.43
C PHE A 39 21.93 15.18 -4.95
N GLY A 40 22.44 14.04 -4.50
CA GLY A 40 21.88 12.73 -4.82
C GLY A 40 20.89 12.26 -3.76
N ILE A 41 19.62 12.68 -3.88
CA ILE A 41 18.57 12.42 -2.88
C ILE A 41 17.81 11.13 -3.23
N GLN A 42 17.33 10.41 -2.22
CA GLN A 42 16.47 9.25 -2.42
C GLN A 42 15.01 9.68 -2.60
N CYS A 43 14.25 8.99 -3.45
CA CYS A 43 12.81 9.21 -3.60
C CYS A 43 12.09 9.05 -2.26
N CYS A 44 11.48 10.13 -1.77
CA CYS A 44 10.78 10.14 -0.49
C CYS A 44 9.47 9.33 -0.51
N SER A 45 8.82 9.18 -1.67
CA SER A 45 7.64 8.31 -1.81
C SER A 45 7.99 6.85 -1.64
N HIS A 46 9.13 6.40 -2.18
CA HIS A 46 9.61 5.04 -2.00
C HIS A 46 9.90 4.73 -0.52
N GLN A 47 10.34 5.71 0.26
CA GLN A 47 10.56 5.53 1.70
C GLN A 47 9.28 5.23 2.45
N GLY A 48 8.14 5.81 2.05
CA GLY A 48 6.82 5.47 2.62
C GLY A 48 6.48 3.99 2.46
N GLN A 49 6.80 3.40 1.31
CA GLN A 49 6.62 1.97 1.07
C GLN A 49 7.59 1.11 1.89
N LEU A 50 8.86 1.51 2.01
CA LEU A 50 9.84 0.77 2.82
C LEU A 50 9.45 0.74 4.29
N ILE A 51 8.97 1.87 4.81
CA ILE A 51 8.40 1.99 6.15
C ILE A 51 7.25 1.00 6.35
N LEU A 52 6.33 0.89 5.39
CA LEU A 52 5.22 -0.06 5.46
C LEU A 52 5.72 -1.52 5.54
N LEU A 53 6.78 -1.85 4.79
CA LEU A 53 7.39 -3.19 4.88
C LEU A 53 8.02 -3.44 6.25
N ASP A 54 8.66 -2.44 6.84
CA ASP A 54 9.22 -2.56 8.19
C ASP A 54 8.11 -2.69 9.25
N TYR A 55 6.98 -1.97 9.09
CA TYR A 55 5.81 -2.17 9.93
C TYR A 55 5.33 -3.63 9.93
N PHE A 56 5.22 -4.29 8.77
CA PHE A 56 4.82 -5.69 8.72
C PHE A 56 5.83 -6.62 9.40
N LYS A 57 7.14 -6.41 9.20
CA LYS A 57 8.18 -7.20 9.88
C LYS A 57 8.08 -7.11 11.40
N GLU A 58 7.77 -5.92 11.91
CA GLU A 58 7.71 -5.64 13.34
C GLU A 58 6.35 -5.94 13.97
N ASN A 59 5.32 -6.12 13.13
CA ASN A 59 3.96 -6.45 13.53
C ASN A 59 3.46 -7.75 12.87
N PRO A 60 3.80 -8.92 13.42
CA PRO A 60 3.38 -10.22 12.88
C PRO A 60 1.86 -10.41 12.78
N GLU A 61 1.09 -9.74 13.64
CA GLU A 61 -0.38 -9.75 13.55
C GLU A 61 -0.85 -9.04 12.28
N ALA A 62 -0.22 -7.91 11.94
CA ALA A 62 -0.54 -7.18 10.72
C ALA A 62 -0.10 -7.92 9.47
N ASP A 63 1.09 -8.54 9.49
CA ASP A 63 1.57 -9.39 8.40
C ASP A 63 0.62 -10.57 8.15
N GLY A 64 0.27 -11.32 9.20
CA GLY A 64 -0.68 -12.43 9.10
C GLY A 64 -2.07 -11.99 8.61
N THR A 65 -2.58 -10.86 9.10
CA THR A 65 -3.87 -10.31 8.65
C THR A 65 -3.81 -9.86 7.17
N ALA A 66 -2.68 -9.31 6.73
CA ALA A 66 -2.47 -8.94 5.34
C ALA A 66 -2.46 -10.19 4.42
N GLU A 67 -1.79 -11.28 4.83
CA GLU A 67 -1.80 -12.55 4.12
C GLU A 67 -3.20 -13.19 4.06
N GLU A 68 -3.94 -13.20 5.18
CA GLU A 68 -5.33 -13.67 5.26
C GLU A 68 -6.22 -12.90 4.28
N THR A 69 -6.10 -11.57 4.27
CA THR A 69 -6.87 -10.67 3.40
C THR A 69 -6.53 -10.89 1.92
N ALA A 70 -5.25 -10.96 1.59
CA ALA A 70 -4.78 -11.23 0.23
C ALA A 70 -5.23 -12.62 -0.25
N GLY A 71 -5.21 -13.62 0.64
CA GLY A 71 -5.71 -14.96 0.39
C GLY A 71 -7.21 -14.97 0.07
N ALA A 72 -8.03 -14.33 0.91
CA ALA A 72 -9.48 -14.26 0.73
C ALA A 72 -9.84 -13.54 -0.58
N ILE A 73 -9.21 -12.41 -0.86
CA ILE A 73 -9.48 -11.66 -2.10
C ILE A 73 -8.97 -12.36 -3.34
N GLY A 74 -7.78 -12.95 -3.26
CA GLY A 74 -7.26 -13.79 -4.33
C GLY A 74 -8.21 -14.96 -4.62
N TRP A 75 -8.78 -15.58 -3.60
CA TRP A 75 -9.74 -16.67 -3.75
C TRP A 75 -11.03 -16.21 -4.44
N ILE A 76 -11.66 -15.11 -3.99
CA ILE A 76 -12.86 -14.53 -4.64
C ILE A 76 -12.57 -14.21 -6.11
N ASN A 77 -11.48 -13.51 -6.39
CA ASN A 77 -11.17 -13.06 -7.75
C ASN A 77 -10.79 -14.19 -8.73
N ARG A 78 -10.36 -15.36 -8.24
CA ARG A 78 -10.03 -16.52 -9.08
C ARG A 78 -11.23 -17.41 -9.40
N HIS A 79 -12.31 -17.32 -8.64
CA HIS A 79 -13.48 -18.19 -8.78
C HIS A 79 -14.70 -17.37 -9.20
N GLU A 80 -14.93 -17.25 -10.50
CA GLU A 80 -16.00 -16.42 -11.07
C GLU A 80 -17.39 -16.75 -10.49
N ALA A 81 -17.79 -18.02 -10.47
CA ALA A 81 -19.09 -18.42 -9.92
C ALA A 81 -19.22 -18.13 -8.40
N VAL A 82 -18.11 -18.19 -7.65
CA VAL A 82 -18.09 -17.80 -6.23
C VAL A 82 -18.24 -16.28 -6.10
N ARG A 83 -17.53 -15.53 -6.93
CA ARG A 83 -17.64 -14.06 -6.98
C ARG A 83 -19.06 -13.62 -7.29
N ASP A 84 -19.75 -14.28 -8.22
CA ASP A 84 -21.14 -13.97 -8.57
C ASP A 84 -22.07 -14.05 -7.34
N VAL A 85 -21.88 -15.05 -6.47
CA VAL A 85 -22.64 -15.19 -5.21
C VAL A 85 -22.41 -13.98 -4.27
N PHE A 86 -21.16 -13.50 -4.17
CA PHE A 86 -20.85 -12.31 -3.38
C PHE A 86 -21.37 -11.02 -4.02
N ASP A 87 -21.28 -10.89 -5.35
CA ASP A 87 -21.77 -9.74 -6.12
C ASP A 87 -23.30 -9.62 -6.02
N GLU A 88 -24.03 -10.73 -6.15
CA GLU A 88 -25.48 -10.80 -5.93
C GLU A 88 -25.86 -10.34 -4.52
N THR A 89 -25.13 -10.82 -3.50
CA THR A 89 -25.38 -10.43 -2.11
C THR A 89 -25.13 -8.94 -1.90
N GLN A 90 -24.10 -8.39 -2.53
CA GLN A 90 -23.79 -6.97 -2.49
C GLN A 90 -24.92 -6.13 -3.13
N GLN A 91 -25.41 -6.55 -4.29
CA GLN A 91 -26.49 -5.87 -5.00
C GLN A 91 -27.81 -5.93 -4.22
N GLN A 92 -28.12 -7.05 -3.58
CA GLN A 92 -29.31 -7.22 -2.74
C GLN A 92 -29.30 -6.29 -1.52
N LEU A 93 -28.14 -6.13 -0.86
CA LEU A 93 -28.01 -5.28 0.33
C LEU A 93 -27.98 -3.79 -0.01
N THR A 94 -27.42 -3.41 -1.16
CA THR A 94 -27.36 -2.01 -1.61
C THR A 94 -28.70 -1.52 -2.16
N SER A 95 -29.53 -2.41 -2.72
CA SER A 95 -30.86 -2.08 -3.27
C SER A 95 -31.95 -1.85 -2.20
N ARG A 96 -31.64 -1.96 -0.91
CA ARG A 96 -32.61 -1.84 0.21
C ARG A 96 -32.79 -0.42 0.76
N GLN A 97 -32.12 0.60 0.23
CA GLN A 97 -32.39 1.99 0.64
C GLN A 97 -33.67 2.52 -0.03
N PRO A 98 -34.69 2.98 0.74
CA PRO A 98 -35.94 3.48 0.17
C PRO A 98 -35.69 4.71 -0.71
N GLY A 99 -35.97 4.59 -2.01
CA GLY A 99 -35.85 5.69 -2.99
C GLY A 99 -34.64 5.62 -3.92
N GLU A 100 -33.71 4.68 -3.72
CA GLU A 100 -32.57 4.51 -4.60
C GLU A 100 -32.89 3.47 -5.70
N LYS A 101 -32.73 3.86 -6.98
CA LYS A 101 -33.03 2.98 -8.13
C LYS A 101 -32.23 1.67 -7.98
N SER A 102 -32.93 0.54 -8.04
CA SER A 102 -32.34 -0.79 -8.16
C SER A 102 -31.32 -0.79 -9.31
N GLY A 103 -30.03 -0.98 -9.01
CA GLY A 103 -28.99 -1.00 -10.05
C GLY A 103 -27.60 -0.48 -9.66
N LYS A 104 -27.25 -0.33 -8.38
CA LYS A 104 -25.84 -0.09 -8.03
C LYS A 104 -25.03 -1.33 -8.41
N ALA A 105 -24.11 -1.16 -9.36
CA ALA A 105 -23.17 -2.21 -9.75
C ALA A 105 -22.36 -2.68 -8.54
N ALA A 106 -22.08 -3.98 -8.48
CA ALA A 106 -21.22 -4.53 -7.45
C ALA A 106 -19.83 -3.86 -7.51
N LEU A 107 -19.37 -3.37 -6.37
CA LEU A 107 -18.03 -2.85 -6.18
C LEU A 107 -17.02 -3.98 -6.33
N THR A 108 -15.96 -3.70 -7.08
CA THR A 108 -14.84 -4.61 -7.30
C THR A 108 -14.07 -4.93 -6.01
N TYR A 109 -13.62 -6.18 -5.91
CA TYR A 109 -12.71 -6.71 -4.89
C TYR A 109 -11.25 -6.40 -5.22
N LEU A 110 -10.69 -5.39 -4.55
CA LEU A 110 -9.35 -4.89 -4.85
C LEU A 110 -8.28 -5.68 -4.10
N SER A 111 -7.26 -6.16 -4.81
CA SER A 111 -6.07 -6.78 -4.21
C SER A 111 -5.02 -5.72 -3.94
N ALA A 112 -4.39 -5.79 -2.76
CA ALA A 112 -3.16 -5.06 -2.50
C ALA A 112 -2.02 -5.62 -3.36
N ASN A 113 -1.04 -4.78 -3.67
CA ASN A 113 0.14 -5.16 -4.43
C ASN A 113 1.37 -4.44 -3.86
N LEU A 114 2.36 -5.20 -3.37
CA LEU A 114 3.59 -4.65 -2.79
C LEU A 114 4.40 -3.77 -3.74
N THR A 115 4.31 -4.01 -5.06
CA THR A 115 5.02 -3.24 -6.08
C THR A 115 4.34 -1.93 -6.44
N ARG A 116 3.06 -1.75 -6.08
CA ARG A 116 2.29 -0.53 -6.32
C ARG A 116 1.96 0.12 -5.00
N TRP A 117 2.57 1.28 -4.76
CA TRP A 117 2.42 1.99 -3.50
C TRP A 117 0.95 2.34 -3.23
N THR A 118 0.60 2.50 -1.94
CA THR A 118 -0.74 2.85 -1.42
C THR A 118 -1.89 1.87 -1.70
N THR A 119 -1.64 0.80 -2.47
CA THR A 119 -2.67 -0.20 -2.79
C THR A 119 -3.21 -0.97 -1.59
N HIS A 120 -2.44 -1.12 -0.50
CA HIS A 120 -2.89 -1.74 0.74
C HIS A 120 -4.05 -0.97 1.35
N THR A 121 -3.87 0.35 1.56
CA THR A 121 -4.93 1.24 2.05
C THR A 121 -6.17 1.16 1.16
N VAL A 122 -6.03 1.34 -0.16
CA VAL A 122 -7.17 1.31 -1.08
C VAL A 122 -7.90 -0.05 -1.05
N SER A 123 -7.15 -1.14 -1.06
CA SER A 123 -7.69 -2.50 -0.97
C SER A 123 -8.44 -2.71 0.34
N TRP A 124 -7.83 -2.41 1.48
CA TRP A 124 -8.42 -2.69 2.78
C TRP A 124 -9.60 -1.80 3.11
N HIS A 125 -9.59 -0.50 2.76
CA HIS A 125 -10.79 0.33 2.89
C HIS A 125 -11.93 -0.17 2.00
N ARG A 126 -11.63 -0.66 0.79
CA ARG A 126 -12.64 -1.32 -0.05
C ARG A 126 -13.20 -2.56 0.63
N GLN A 127 -12.34 -3.38 1.24
CA GLN A 127 -12.76 -4.58 1.96
C GLN A 127 -13.62 -4.27 3.18
N LEU A 128 -13.25 -3.25 3.96
CA LEU A 128 -14.02 -2.79 5.11
C LEU A 128 -15.38 -2.24 4.66
N ALA A 129 -15.46 -1.53 3.54
CA ALA A 129 -16.73 -1.10 2.95
C ALA A 129 -17.60 -2.28 2.51
N LEU A 130 -16.98 -3.38 2.08
CA LEU A 130 -17.63 -4.62 1.67
C LEU A 130 -17.90 -5.60 2.82
N LYS A 131 -17.49 -5.27 4.05
CA LYS A 131 -17.61 -6.15 5.24
C LYS A 131 -19.01 -6.72 5.38
N THR A 132 -20.04 -5.88 5.38
CA THR A 132 -21.43 -6.33 5.59
C THR A 132 -21.86 -7.32 4.52
N SER A 133 -21.59 -7.05 3.24
CA SER A 133 -21.95 -7.95 2.14
C SER A 133 -21.15 -9.25 2.15
N LEU A 134 -19.85 -9.18 2.39
CA LEU A 134 -18.97 -10.35 2.44
C LEU A 134 -19.36 -11.28 3.59
N ARG A 135 -19.60 -10.72 4.79
CA ARG A 135 -20.09 -11.49 5.95
C ARG A 135 -21.46 -12.11 5.70
N ASN A 136 -22.39 -11.33 5.13
CA ASN A 136 -23.73 -11.83 4.88
C ASN A 136 -23.74 -13.02 3.92
N ALA A 137 -22.95 -12.95 2.84
CA ALA A 137 -22.79 -14.05 1.90
C ALA A 137 -22.13 -15.27 2.57
N ALA A 138 -21.05 -15.05 3.33
CA ALA A 138 -20.34 -16.12 4.03
C ALA A 138 -21.23 -16.90 5.01
N ILE A 139 -22.13 -16.21 5.72
CA ILE A 139 -23.05 -16.81 6.71
C ILE A 139 -24.28 -17.43 6.02
N ASN A 140 -24.98 -16.66 5.20
CA ASN A 140 -26.31 -17.03 4.71
C ASN A 140 -26.27 -17.84 3.41
N ARG A 141 -25.16 -17.77 2.65
CA ARG A 141 -25.01 -18.40 1.34
C ARG A 141 -23.79 -19.32 1.29
N GLN A 142 -23.33 -19.83 2.44
CA GLN A 142 -22.19 -20.75 2.50
C GLN A 142 -22.36 -21.97 1.60
N GLN A 143 -23.55 -22.56 1.57
CA GLN A 143 -23.84 -23.72 0.72
C GLN A 143 -23.78 -23.37 -0.78
N ASP A 144 -24.30 -22.21 -1.18
CA ASP A 144 -24.20 -21.71 -2.56
C ASP A 144 -22.75 -21.49 -2.95
N ILE A 145 -21.94 -20.89 -2.07
CA ILE A 145 -20.51 -20.66 -2.27
C ILE A 145 -19.76 -21.99 -2.47
N VAL A 146 -20.01 -22.98 -1.61
CA VAL A 146 -19.40 -24.31 -1.73
C VAL A 146 -19.82 -24.97 -3.04
N SER A 147 -21.11 -24.90 -3.39
CA SER A 147 -21.63 -25.44 -4.64
C SER A 147 -21.03 -24.75 -5.86
N ALA A 148 -20.88 -23.43 -5.83
CA ALA A 148 -20.28 -22.63 -6.89
C ALA A 148 -18.79 -22.94 -7.07
N GLN A 149 -18.05 -23.14 -5.99
CA GLN A 149 -16.64 -23.53 -6.05
C GLN A 149 -16.46 -24.95 -6.59
N VAL A 150 -17.23 -25.92 -6.09
CA VAL A 150 -17.12 -27.33 -6.53
C VAL A 150 -17.59 -27.49 -7.98
N GLY A 151 -18.66 -26.79 -8.36
CA GLY A 151 -19.22 -26.82 -9.71
C GLY A 151 -19.50 -28.25 -10.20
N ALA A 152 -18.93 -28.60 -11.36
CA ALA A 152 -19.13 -29.90 -11.99
C ALA A 152 -18.03 -30.94 -11.64
N GLU A 153 -17.13 -30.66 -10.70
CA GLU A 153 -16.04 -31.58 -10.32
C GLU A 153 -16.61 -32.86 -9.68
N LYS A 154 -16.15 -34.03 -10.16
CA LYS A 154 -16.65 -35.36 -9.74
C LYS A 154 -15.63 -36.13 -8.92
N ASN A 155 -14.37 -35.72 -8.94
CA ASN A 155 -13.32 -36.38 -8.19
C ASN A 155 -13.49 -36.10 -6.68
N LYS A 156 -13.87 -37.13 -5.91
CA LYS A 156 -14.14 -37.03 -4.47
C LYS A 156 -13.03 -36.32 -3.66
N LYS A 157 -11.76 -36.56 -3.99
CA LYS A 157 -10.63 -35.92 -3.27
C LYS A 157 -10.56 -34.42 -3.58
N LYS A 158 -10.76 -34.03 -4.84
CA LYS A 158 -10.77 -32.62 -5.25
C LYS A 158 -11.99 -31.90 -4.70
N VAL A 159 -13.18 -32.52 -4.76
CA VAL A 159 -14.41 -31.98 -4.16
C VAL A 159 -14.17 -31.69 -2.67
N ALA A 160 -13.65 -32.65 -1.91
CA ALA A 160 -13.36 -32.43 -0.48
C ALA A 160 -12.35 -31.30 -0.23
N ALA A 161 -11.31 -31.16 -1.07
CA ALA A 161 -10.34 -30.08 -0.97
C ALA A 161 -10.96 -28.70 -1.27
N MET A 162 -11.77 -28.60 -2.32
CA MET A 162 -12.47 -27.36 -2.71
C MET A 162 -13.50 -26.95 -1.66
N THR A 163 -14.28 -27.90 -1.13
CA THR A 163 -15.20 -27.65 -0.03
C THR A 163 -14.46 -27.15 1.22
N LYS A 164 -13.32 -27.76 1.56
CA LYS A 164 -12.50 -27.33 2.69
C LYS A 164 -11.94 -25.92 2.49
N GLU A 165 -11.50 -25.58 1.28
CA GLU A 165 -11.01 -24.24 0.95
C GLU A 165 -12.14 -23.19 1.01
N ALA A 166 -13.31 -23.48 0.42
CA ALA A 166 -14.49 -22.61 0.49
C ALA A 166 -14.86 -22.31 1.96
N ASN A 167 -14.97 -23.35 2.78
CA ASN A 167 -15.31 -23.21 4.19
C ASN A 167 -14.25 -22.40 4.94
N LYS A 168 -12.96 -22.65 4.71
CA LYS A 168 -11.87 -21.86 5.32
C LYS A 168 -12.09 -20.35 5.09
N TYR A 169 -12.43 -19.94 3.87
CA TYR A 169 -12.63 -18.52 3.57
C TYR A 169 -13.97 -17.98 4.07
N CYS A 170 -15.05 -18.78 4.06
CA CYS A 170 -16.31 -18.39 4.69
C CYS A 170 -16.13 -18.18 6.21
N ASP A 171 -15.42 -19.09 6.89
CA ASP A 171 -15.14 -19.00 8.33
C ASP A 171 -14.29 -17.76 8.65
N LEU A 172 -13.26 -17.48 7.85
CA LEU A 172 -12.45 -16.26 7.96
C LEU A 172 -13.31 -14.99 7.76
N LEU A 173 -14.18 -14.99 6.75
CA LEU A 173 -15.05 -13.86 6.48
C LEU A 173 -16.12 -13.70 7.54
N ASP A 174 -16.60 -14.75 8.21
CA ASP A 174 -17.52 -14.60 9.34
C ASP A 174 -16.81 -14.05 10.60
N ASP A 175 -15.54 -14.42 10.83
CA ASP A 175 -14.79 -14.07 12.05
C ASP A 175 -14.80 -12.55 12.36
N PRO A 176 -15.45 -12.11 13.46
CA PRO A 176 -15.43 -10.72 13.89
C PRO A 176 -14.03 -10.20 14.23
N GLN A 177 -13.12 -11.07 14.70
CA GLN A 177 -11.76 -10.68 15.06
C GLN A 177 -10.94 -10.37 13.82
N TYR A 178 -11.06 -11.15 12.74
CA TYR A 178 -10.46 -10.82 11.44
C TYR A 178 -10.81 -9.40 11.00
N TRP A 179 -12.09 -9.02 11.03
CA TRP A 179 -12.50 -7.66 10.64
C TRP A 179 -11.99 -6.58 11.57
N LYS A 180 -11.87 -6.86 12.87
CA LYS A 180 -11.30 -5.94 13.84
C LYS A 180 -9.81 -5.72 13.56
N ARG A 181 -9.04 -6.79 13.33
CA ARG A 181 -7.62 -6.71 12.95
C ARG A 181 -7.46 -5.97 11.64
N LEU A 182 -8.25 -6.30 10.61
CA LEU A 182 -8.21 -5.62 9.31
C LEU A 182 -8.48 -4.12 9.43
N GLN A 183 -9.41 -3.73 10.31
CA GLN A 183 -9.69 -2.32 10.57
C GLN A 183 -8.49 -1.63 11.24
N THR A 184 -7.93 -2.21 12.30
CA THR A 184 -6.74 -1.66 12.98
C THR A 184 -5.59 -1.46 12.00
N ILE A 185 -5.26 -2.47 11.18
CA ILE A 185 -4.13 -2.35 10.25
C ILE A 185 -4.41 -1.35 9.12
N ALA A 186 -5.67 -1.18 8.70
CA ALA A 186 -6.03 -0.17 7.71
C ALA A 186 -5.81 1.24 8.24
N GLU A 187 -6.17 1.47 9.51
CA GLU A 187 -5.93 2.72 10.22
C GLU A 187 -4.42 2.98 10.42
N ASP A 188 -3.64 1.94 10.77
CA ASP A 188 -2.17 2.06 10.91
C ASP A 188 -1.46 2.41 9.59
N VAL A 189 -1.93 1.86 8.47
CA VAL A 189 -1.27 2.06 7.15
C VAL A 189 -1.65 3.39 6.49
N GLU A 190 -2.74 4.02 6.91
CA GLU A 190 -3.22 5.29 6.36
C GLU A 190 -2.16 6.43 6.43
N PRO A 191 -1.47 6.67 7.56
CA PRO A 191 -0.34 7.62 7.62
C PRO A 191 0.75 7.39 6.57
N PHE A 192 1.08 6.12 6.26
CA PHE A 192 2.07 5.79 5.24
C PHE A 192 1.58 6.14 3.84
N THR A 193 0.28 5.98 3.58
CA THR A 193 -0.35 6.40 2.33
C THR A 193 -0.37 7.92 2.18
N PHE A 194 -0.67 8.68 3.25
CA PHE A 194 -0.61 10.14 3.19
C PHE A 194 0.78 10.65 2.83
N ILE A 195 1.83 10.19 3.54
CA ILE A 195 3.19 10.64 3.23
C ILE A 195 3.63 10.22 1.83
N THR A 196 3.25 9.02 1.38
CA THR A 196 3.57 8.55 0.02
C THR A 196 2.93 9.44 -1.03
N ASN A 197 1.63 9.73 -0.90
CA ASN A 197 0.89 10.57 -1.84
C ASN A 197 1.40 12.01 -1.83
N ILE A 198 1.67 12.60 -0.65
CA ILE A 198 2.29 13.92 -0.53
C ILE A 198 3.63 13.89 -1.29
N ASN A 199 4.49 12.91 -1.04
CA ASN A 199 5.81 12.85 -1.67
C ASN A 199 5.79 12.58 -3.18
N GLN A 200 4.66 12.12 -3.74
CA GLN A 200 4.48 11.97 -5.19
C GLN A 200 4.04 13.26 -5.89
N GLY A 201 3.67 14.30 -5.13
CA GLY A 201 3.28 15.60 -5.69
C GLY A 201 4.47 16.32 -6.34
N ASP A 202 4.22 16.89 -7.52
CA ASP A 202 5.17 17.74 -8.25
C ASP A 202 5.49 19.06 -7.51
N THR A 203 4.60 19.49 -6.63
CA THR A 203 4.78 20.67 -5.78
C THR A 203 5.45 20.35 -4.44
N THR A 204 5.91 19.12 -4.22
CA THR A 204 6.34 18.71 -2.89
C THR A 204 7.69 19.30 -2.51
N ARG A 205 7.69 19.94 -1.34
CA ARG A 205 8.86 20.60 -0.76
C ARG A 205 9.45 19.77 0.38
N GLY A 206 10.73 20.00 0.66
CA GLY A 206 11.43 19.30 1.74
C GLY A 206 10.78 19.45 3.13
N ASP A 207 10.18 20.60 3.43
CA ASP A 207 9.44 20.79 4.68
C ASP A 207 8.20 19.90 4.79
N GLN A 208 7.48 19.68 3.67
CA GLN A 208 6.32 18.78 3.64
C GLN A 208 6.75 17.32 3.84
N VAL A 209 7.89 16.91 3.27
CA VAL A 209 8.48 15.59 3.52
C VAL A 209 8.76 15.40 5.02
N ILE A 210 9.42 16.37 5.65
CA ILE A 210 9.77 16.31 7.08
C ILE A 210 8.51 16.27 7.96
N LEU A 211 7.51 17.11 7.65
CA LEU A 211 6.24 17.13 8.38
C LEU A 211 5.47 15.82 8.23
N GLY A 212 5.47 15.22 7.04
CA GLY A 212 4.89 13.90 6.81
C GLY A 212 5.56 12.82 7.67
N LEU A 213 6.89 12.80 7.73
CA LEU A 213 7.65 11.88 8.58
C LEU A 213 7.38 12.10 10.07
N ALA A 214 7.29 13.36 10.50
CA ALA A 214 6.96 13.70 11.87
C ALA A 214 5.54 13.22 12.24
N GLY A 215 4.57 13.36 11.32
CA GLY A 215 3.21 12.85 11.49
C GLY A 215 3.18 11.32 11.69
N VAL A 216 3.90 10.58 10.85
CA VAL A 216 4.05 9.13 10.99
C VAL A 216 4.68 8.77 12.33
N TYR A 217 5.78 9.43 12.70
CA TYR A 217 6.43 9.20 13.99
C TYR A 217 5.48 9.44 15.18
N LEU A 218 4.75 10.55 15.18
CA LEU A 218 3.81 10.89 16.25
C LEU A 218 2.67 9.87 16.34
N HIS A 219 2.14 9.41 15.19
CA HIS A 219 1.11 8.38 15.14
C HIS A 219 1.61 7.09 15.81
N PHE A 220 2.80 6.60 15.44
CA PHE A 220 3.32 5.34 15.95
C PHE A 220 3.98 5.43 17.33
N SER A 221 4.35 6.62 17.80
CA SER A 221 4.90 6.81 19.15
C SER A 221 3.95 6.39 20.28
N ARG A 222 2.66 6.27 19.98
CA ARG A 222 1.59 5.86 20.90
C ARG A 222 0.95 4.53 20.51
N HIS A 223 1.59 3.77 19.62
CA HIS A 223 1.04 2.53 19.11
C HIS A 223 0.97 1.45 20.22
N VAL A 224 -0.08 0.63 20.19
CA VAL A 224 -0.34 -0.37 21.25
C VAL A 224 0.67 -1.52 21.25
N ASN A 225 1.23 -1.86 20.09
CA ASN A 225 2.30 -2.86 19.97
C ASN A 225 3.66 -2.19 20.29
N PRO A 226 4.33 -2.56 21.40
CA PRO A 226 5.60 -1.97 21.80
C PRO A 226 6.72 -2.18 20.78
N ARG A 227 6.69 -3.26 19.99
CA ARG A 227 7.69 -3.51 18.93
C ARG A 227 7.61 -2.46 17.83
N VAL A 228 6.40 -2.04 17.46
CA VAL A 228 6.20 -0.96 16.49
C VAL A 228 6.71 0.38 17.07
N VAL A 229 6.58 0.59 18.38
CA VAL A 229 7.10 1.79 19.07
C VAL A 229 8.63 1.76 19.16
N THR A 230 9.24 0.64 19.59
CA THR A 230 10.69 0.53 19.82
C THR A 230 11.49 0.34 18.54
N THR A 231 10.92 -0.35 17.55
CA THR A 231 11.45 -0.40 16.18
C THR A 231 11.07 0.85 15.38
N GLY A 232 10.47 1.84 16.05
CA GLY A 232 10.44 3.24 15.67
C GLY A 232 11.83 3.90 15.53
N HIS A 233 12.85 3.15 15.10
CA HIS A 233 13.97 3.64 14.31
C HIS A 233 13.52 4.10 12.90
N PHE A 234 12.37 4.77 12.81
CA PHE A 234 12.17 5.88 11.87
C PHE A 234 13.34 6.88 11.94
N CYS A 235 14.06 6.92 13.07
CA CYS A 235 15.36 7.58 13.24
C CYS A 235 16.43 7.19 12.19
N ALA A 236 16.44 5.96 11.65
CA ALA A 236 17.41 5.61 10.62
C ALA A 236 17.15 6.40 9.32
N LEU A 237 15.89 6.73 9.02
CA LEU A 237 15.53 7.57 7.88
C LEU A 237 15.91 9.05 8.12
N TYR A 238 15.67 9.55 9.33
CA TYR A 238 16.10 10.90 9.74
C TYR A 238 17.64 11.04 9.66
N LEU A 239 18.37 10.04 10.15
CA LEU A 239 19.83 9.98 10.07
C LEU A 239 20.33 9.74 8.63
N ALA A 240 19.62 8.99 7.79
CA ALA A 240 19.97 8.75 6.38
C ALA A 240 19.73 9.98 5.49
N ILE A 241 18.67 10.75 5.76
CA ILE A 241 18.40 12.03 5.10
C ILE A 241 19.45 13.07 5.55
N LEU A 242 19.69 13.20 6.85
CA LEU A 242 20.66 14.16 7.37
C LEU A 242 22.12 13.81 7.04
N SER A 243 22.49 12.53 6.99
CA SER A 243 23.86 12.11 6.62
C SER A 243 24.19 12.30 5.14
N GLN A 244 23.17 12.48 4.27
CA GLN A 244 23.35 12.85 2.86
C GLN A 244 23.51 14.36 2.67
N VAL A 245 23.12 15.17 3.66
CA VAL A 245 23.44 16.61 3.70
C VAL A 245 24.81 16.79 4.35
N ARG A 246 25.88 16.35 3.67
CA ARG A 246 27.21 16.91 3.99
C ARG A 246 27.32 18.25 3.25
N PRO A 247 27.53 19.37 3.96
CA PRO A 247 27.88 20.61 3.31
C PRO A 247 29.31 20.45 2.76
N GLN A 248 29.44 20.04 1.51
CA GLN A 248 30.60 20.44 0.74
C GLN A 248 30.22 21.78 0.15
N THR A 249 30.69 22.89 0.73
CA THR A 249 30.50 24.24 0.17
C THR A 249 31.11 24.31 -1.23
N PRO A 250 30.32 24.33 -2.32
CA PRO A 250 30.84 24.67 -3.63
C PRO A 250 30.63 26.18 -3.80
N GLN A 251 31.62 26.91 -4.28
CA GLN A 251 31.37 28.25 -4.83
C GLN A 251 30.48 28.07 -6.07
N LEU A 252 29.18 28.24 -5.91
CA LEU A 252 28.22 28.22 -7.01
C LEU A 252 28.29 29.58 -7.74
N PRO A 253 28.48 29.60 -9.07
CA PRO A 253 28.35 30.83 -9.85
C PRO A 253 26.89 31.29 -9.85
N ALA A 254 26.66 32.61 -9.82
CA ALA A 254 25.34 33.23 -9.79
C ALA A 254 24.54 32.88 -11.07
N THR A 255 23.76 31.80 -11.03
CA THR A 255 22.90 31.36 -12.14
C THR A 255 21.62 30.73 -11.59
N THR A 256 20.54 30.87 -12.35
CA THR A 256 19.20 30.36 -12.04
C THR A 256 19.22 28.86 -11.71
N ILE A 257 18.76 28.54 -10.50
CA ILE A 257 18.59 27.17 -10.01
C ILE A 257 17.26 26.64 -10.56
N VAL A 258 17.30 25.50 -11.24
CA VAL A 258 16.09 24.78 -11.70
C VAL A 258 16.06 23.42 -11.02
N LEU A 259 15.04 23.20 -10.19
CA LEU A 259 14.70 21.87 -9.66
C LEU A 259 13.83 21.19 -10.71
N LEU A 260 14.36 20.13 -11.33
CA LEU A 260 13.60 19.30 -12.27
C LEU A 260 13.17 18.04 -11.52
N ASP A 261 11.87 17.92 -11.26
CA ASP A 261 11.26 16.70 -10.73
C ASP A 261 10.67 15.87 -11.88
N TYR A 262 10.76 14.55 -11.76
CA TYR A 262 10.42 13.60 -12.83
C TYR A 262 9.38 12.60 -12.36
N GLN A 263 8.23 12.58 -13.05
CA GLN A 263 7.26 11.48 -13.00
C GLN A 263 7.83 10.19 -13.63
#